data_AF-A0A016TY05-F1
#
_entry.id   AF-A0A016TY05-F1
#
_cell.length_a   1.000
_cell.length_b   1.000
_cell.length_c   1.000
_cell.angle_alpha   90.00
_cell.angle_beta   90.00
_cell.angle_gamma   90.00
#
_symmetry.space_group_name_H-M   'P 1'
#
loop_
_entity.id
_entity.type
_entity.pdbx_description
1 polymer ?
#
loop_
_entity_poly.entity_id
_entity_poly.type
_entity_poly.pdbx_seq_one_letter_code
_entity_poly.pdbx_strand_id
1 'polypeptide(L)'
;MAALYRPVMPEDDPGSFSQERLLYIFYQMLGLCALAPNICLFVVLCYYKIYRRDYMLVIMLCVTDSVNCLSIIVMGSTLFKFYDMGIKENLFPLEDSWICAQHAFVCLRLIGNTAGPLFQVVIAIDRFISISGSSSNVNKLKQAAAVSFVSFILISIPNISAILEANLHVNRVFLHLTVLAGLLAYSLDLFIYMAISQEFRERVVNLLLCGIKSYKIWSKSTQSRANRSQTAFK
;
A
#
# COMPACT_ATOMS: atom_id res chain seq x y z
N MET A 1 19.90 -19.37 -18.30
CA MET A 1 20.47 -18.45 -19.30
C MET A 1 21.66 -17.79 -18.64
N ALA A 2 22.84 -17.80 -19.27
CA ALA A 2 24.02 -17.14 -18.70
C ALA A 2 23.81 -15.62 -18.81
N ALA A 3 23.94 -14.90 -17.70
CA ALA A 3 23.90 -13.44 -17.71
C ALA A 3 25.16 -12.92 -18.42
N LEU A 4 24.97 -12.11 -19.45
CA LEU A 4 26.06 -11.43 -20.13
C LEU A 4 26.39 -10.16 -19.33
N TYR A 5 27.68 -9.85 -19.14
CA TYR A 5 28.12 -8.67 -18.40
C TYR A 5 28.96 -7.77 -19.31
N ARG A 6 28.84 -6.45 -19.15
CA ARG A 6 29.70 -5.44 -19.78
C ARG A 6 30.54 -4.69 -18.75
N PRO A 7 31.73 -4.21 -19.13
CA PRO A 7 32.48 -3.30 -18.27
C PRO A 7 31.75 -1.97 -18.07
N VAL A 8 31.96 -1.34 -16.92
CA VAL A 8 31.51 0.03 -16.62
C VAL A 8 32.15 1.01 -17.60
N MET A 9 31.35 1.84 -18.24
CA MET A 9 31.80 2.87 -19.18
C MET A 9 31.72 4.26 -18.53
N PRO A 10 32.48 5.26 -19.00
CA PRO A 10 32.42 6.64 -18.47
C PRO A 10 31.02 7.26 -18.59
N GLU A 11 30.23 6.81 -19.56
CA GLU A 11 28.84 7.22 -19.78
C GLU A 11 27.89 6.79 -18.65
N ASP A 12 28.26 5.75 -17.87
CA ASP A 12 27.45 5.26 -16.76
C ASP A 12 27.57 6.17 -15.50
N ASP A 13 28.43 7.20 -15.54
CA ASP A 13 28.74 8.10 -14.42
C ASP A 13 29.06 7.34 -13.11
N PRO A 14 30.19 6.63 -13.04
CA PRO A 14 30.53 5.78 -11.90
C PRO A 14 30.65 6.53 -10.57
N GLY A 15 30.84 7.86 -10.61
CA GLY A 15 30.83 8.72 -9.43
C GLY A 15 29.47 8.74 -8.71
N SER A 16 28.38 8.49 -9.44
CA SER A 16 27.02 8.47 -8.91
C SER A 16 26.63 7.13 -8.27
N PHE A 17 27.34 6.04 -8.54
CA PHE A 17 26.95 4.69 -8.11
C PHE A 17 26.82 4.54 -6.59
N SER A 18 27.69 5.19 -5.82
CA SER A 18 27.59 5.14 -4.36
C SER A 18 26.34 5.86 -3.84
N GLN A 19 25.90 6.93 -4.50
CA GLN A 19 24.69 7.66 -4.13
C GLN A 19 23.44 6.86 -4.49
N GLU A 20 23.40 6.31 -5.70
CA GLU A 20 22.30 5.45 -6.18
C GLU A 20 22.15 4.21 -5.29
N ARG A 21 23.25 3.55 -4.94
CA ARG A 21 23.23 2.41 -4.00
C ARG A 21 22.61 2.77 -2.66
N LEU A 22 22.95 3.93 -2.10
CA LEU A 22 22.41 4.40 -0.82
C LEU A 22 20.92 4.77 -0.94
N LEU A 23 20.52 5.34 -2.08
CA LEU A 23 19.13 5.65 -2.39
C LEU A 23 18.25 4.39 -2.46
N TYR A 24 18.74 3.30 -3.07
CA TYR A 24 18.00 2.04 -3.12
C TYR A 24 17.87 1.35 -1.76
N ILE A 25 18.88 1.47 -0.88
CA ILE A 25 18.75 1.06 0.53
C ILE A 25 17.65 1.88 1.22
N PHE A 26 17.66 3.20 1.00
CA PHE A 26 16.64 4.07 1.58
C PHE A 26 15.23 3.69 1.11
N TYR A 27 15.03 3.37 -0.17
CA TYR A 27 13.76 2.86 -0.67
C TYR A 27 13.35 1.52 -0.07
N GLN A 28 14.30 0.62 0.16
CA GLN A 28 14.01 -0.64 0.83
C GLN A 28 13.49 -0.42 2.25
N MET A 29 14.12 0.48 3.01
CA MET A 29 13.69 0.84 4.37
C MET A 29 12.31 1.51 4.35
N LEU A 30 12.06 2.45 3.44
CA LEU A 30 10.74 3.06 3.29
C LEU A 30 9.67 2.05 2.89
N GLY A 31 9.98 1.12 1.98
CA GLY A 31 9.08 0.03 1.58
C GLY A 31 8.69 -0.85 2.75
N LEU A 32 9.65 -1.22 3.61
CA LEU A 32 9.39 -1.97 4.84
C LEU A 32 8.53 -1.18 5.84
N CYS A 33 8.81 0.10 6.03
CA CYS A 33 8.02 0.98 6.90
C CYS A 33 6.58 1.14 6.39
N ALA A 34 6.38 1.27 5.07
CA ALA A 34 5.07 1.39 4.45
C ALA A 34 4.29 0.06 4.42
N LEU A 35 4.98 -1.08 4.40
CA LEU A 35 4.34 -2.40 4.46
C LEU A 35 3.69 -2.67 5.82
N ALA A 36 4.29 -2.19 6.92
CA ALA A 36 3.80 -2.41 8.28
C ALA A 36 2.34 -1.96 8.53
N PRO A 37 1.91 -0.71 8.20
CA PRO A 37 0.53 -0.30 8.38
C PRO A 37 -0.44 -1.11 7.50
N ASN A 38 -0.04 -1.51 6.30
CA ASN A 38 -0.89 -2.30 5.40
C ASN A 38 -1.10 -3.73 5.89
N ILE A 39 -0.06 -4.38 6.42
CA ILE A 39 -0.20 -5.69 7.07
C ILE A 39 -1.08 -5.56 8.32
N CYS A 40 -0.88 -4.52 9.13
CA CYS A 40 -1.70 -4.27 10.31
C CYS A 40 -3.18 -4.13 9.94
N LEU A 41 -3.48 -3.33 8.93
CA LEU A 41 -4.83 -3.11 8.41
C LEU A 41 -5.45 -4.43 7.90
N PHE A 42 -4.69 -5.19 7.11
CA PHE A 42 -5.12 -6.49 6.60
C PHE A 42 -5.46 -7.47 7.72
N VAL A 43 -4.61 -7.57 8.75
CA VAL A 43 -4.85 -8.45 9.90
C VAL A 43 -6.14 -8.07 10.62
N VAL A 44 -6.36 -6.78 10.90
CA VAL A 44 -7.59 -6.30 11.55
C VAL A 44 -8.82 -6.67 10.73
N LEU A 45 -8.80 -6.41 9.42
CA LEU A 45 -9.94 -6.64 8.54
C LEU A 45 -10.26 -8.14 8.39
N CYS A 46 -9.24 -8.98 8.33
CA CYS A 46 -9.40 -10.44 8.24
C CYS A 46 -9.89 -11.07 9.57
N TYR A 47 -9.46 -10.51 10.71
CA TYR A 47 -9.80 -10.99 12.05
C TYR A 47 -11.31 -10.91 12.31
N TYR A 48 -11.95 -9.77 12.01
CA TYR A 48 -13.37 -9.59 12.24
C TYR A 48 -14.21 -10.17 11.10
N LYS A 49 -14.84 -11.32 11.34
CA LYS A 49 -15.71 -12.03 10.37
C LYS A 49 -16.83 -11.15 9.79
N ILE A 50 -17.33 -10.19 10.57
CA ILE A 50 -18.37 -9.22 10.16
C ILE A 50 -17.89 -8.35 8.99
N TYR A 51 -16.59 -8.02 8.92
CA TYR A 51 -16.06 -7.08 7.93
C TYR A 51 -15.65 -7.69 6.59
N ARG A 52 -15.57 -9.02 6.49
CA ARG A 52 -15.07 -9.68 5.27
C ARG A 52 -15.94 -9.45 4.04
N ARG A 53 -17.26 -9.25 4.23
CA ARG A 53 -18.20 -9.06 3.12
C ARG A 53 -18.35 -7.58 2.76
N ASP A 54 -18.46 -6.71 3.77
CA ASP A 54 -18.71 -5.27 3.55
C ASP A 54 -17.43 -4.47 3.20
N TYR A 55 -16.25 -5.00 3.53
CA TYR A 55 -14.95 -4.34 3.31
C TYR A 55 -14.04 -5.15 2.39
N MET A 56 -14.58 -6.06 1.58
CA MET A 56 -13.80 -6.90 0.66
C MET A 56 -12.93 -6.06 -0.29
N LEU A 57 -13.46 -4.95 -0.81
CA LEU A 57 -12.71 -4.03 -1.67
C LEU A 57 -11.54 -3.35 -0.93
N VAL A 58 -11.71 -3.05 0.36
CA VAL A 58 -10.64 -2.47 1.20
C VAL A 58 -9.55 -3.50 1.48
N ILE A 59 -9.94 -4.75 1.73
CA ILE A 59 -8.98 -5.86 1.91
C ILE A 59 -8.15 -6.05 0.64
N MET A 60 -8.78 -6.02 -0.54
CA MET A 60 -8.08 -6.11 -1.81
C MET A 60 -7.14 -4.92 -2.06
N LEU A 61 -7.52 -3.72 -1.64
CA LEU A 61 -6.65 -2.54 -1.68
C LEU A 61 -5.40 -2.74 -0.80
N CYS A 62 -5.56 -3.23 0.43
CA CYS A 62 -4.44 -3.54 1.33
C CYS A 62 -3.47 -4.58 0.74
N VAL A 63 -4.02 -5.62 0.09
CA VAL A 63 -3.21 -6.65 -0.58
C VAL A 63 -2.42 -6.03 -1.72
N THR A 64 -3.06 -5.16 -2.51
CA THR A 64 -2.43 -4.47 -3.63
C THR A 64 -1.30 -3.56 -3.16
N ASP A 65 -1.53 -2.78 -2.11
CA ASP A 65 -0.51 -1.90 -1.55
C ASP A 65 0.65 -2.69 -0.94
N SER A 66 0.36 -3.85 -0.34
CA SER A 66 1.39 -4.77 0.13
C SER A 66 2.24 -5.32 -1.02
N VAL A 67 1.63 -5.63 -2.17
CA VAL A 67 2.33 -6.05 -3.39
C VAL A 67 3.20 -4.92 -3.94
N ASN A 68 2.72 -3.67 -3.91
CA ASN A 68 3.51 -2.50 -4.32
C ASN A 68 4.70 -2.25 -3.39
N CYS A 69 4.51 -2.30 -2.07
CA CYS A 69 5.60 -2.19 -1.11
C CYS A 69 6.62 -3.31 -1.31
N LEU A 70 6.17 -4.55 -1.54
CA LEU A 70 7.05 -5.69 -1.81
C LEU A 70 7.84 -5.50 -3.11
N SER A 71 7.22 -4.98 -4.17
CA SER A 71 7.90 -4.64 -5.41
C SER A 71 9.06 -3.68 -5.18
N ILE A 72 8.85 -2.62 -4.39
CA ILE A 72 9.89 -1.63 -4.06
C ILE A 72 11.03 -2.25 -3.26
N ILE A 73 10.72 -3.14 -2.31
CA ILE A 73 11.74 -3.86 -1.52
C ILE A 73 12.59 -4.77 -2.42
N VAL A 74 11.96 -5.52 -3.33
CA VAL A 74 12.66 -6.41 -4.28
C VAL A 74 13.47 -5.60 -5.29
N MET A 75 12.92 -4.49 -5.78
CA MET A 75 13.61 -3.55 -6.67
C MET A 75 14.87 -2.99 -6.00
N GLY A 76 14.74 -2.46 -4.78
CA GLY A 76 15.88 -1.94 -4.01
C GLY A 76 16.96 -2.99 -3.79
N SER A 77 16.58 -4.23 -3.45
CA SER A 77 17.53 -5.34 -3.25
C SER A 77 18.26 -5.76 -4.53
N THR A 78 17.55 -5.76 -5.67
CA THR A 78 18.10 -6.17 -6.97
C THR A 78 19.05 -5.11 -7.50
N LEU A 79 18.62 -3.84 -7.50
CA LEU A 79 19.43 -2.72 -7.96
C LEU A 79 20.63 -2.49 -7.06
N PHE A 80 20.49 -2.67 -5.74
CA PHE A 80 21.64 -2.65 -4.83
C PHE A 80 22.74 -3.62 -5.25
N LYS A 81 22.39 -4.86 -5.63
CA LYS A 81 23.36 -5.86 -6.10
C LYS A 81 24.04 -5.45 -7.40
N PHE A 82 23.28 -4.87 -8.34
CA PHE A 82 23.85 -4.38 -9.61
C PHE A 82 24.85 -3.25 -9.39
N TYR A 83 24.50 -2.25 -8.58
CA TYR A 83 25.42 -1.15 -8.27
C TYR A 83 26.62 -1.61 -7.43
N ASP A 84 26.44 -2.57 -6.51
CA ASP A 84 27.56 -3.12 -5.72
C ASP A 84 28.54 -3.91 -6.61
N MET A 85 28.03 -4.67 -7.59
CA MET A 85 28.85 -5.34 -8.61
C MET A 85 29.55 -4.34 -9.52
N GLY A 86 28.88 -3.27 -9.94
CA GLY A 86 29.47 -2.17 -10.70
C GLY A 86 30.63 -1.50 -9.97
N ILE A 87 30.53 -1.33 -8.65
CA ILE A 87 31.59 -0.72 -7.82
C ILE A 87 32.76 -1.69 -7.59
N LYS A 88 32.48 -2.97 -7.30
CA LYS A 88 33.51 -3.94 -6.91
C LYS A 88 34.22 -4.58 -8.09
N GLU A 89 33.47 -4.94 -9.10
CA GLU A 89 33.94 -5.74 -10.23
C GLU A 89 34.05 -4.91 -11.52
N ASN A 90 33.59 -3.66 -11.53
CA ASN A 90 33.46 -2.82 -12.73
C ASN A 90 32.65 -3.51 -13.83
N LEU A 91 31.63 -4.28 -13.45
CA LEU A 91 30.75 -5.02 -14.37
C LEU A 91 29.29 -4.64 -14.14
N PHE A 92 28.55 -4.47 -15.23
CA PHE A 92 27.09 -4.35 -15.24
C PHE A 92 26.45 -5.45 -16.06
N PRO A 93 25.29 -5.98 -15.63
CA PRO A 93 24.55 -6.94 -16.44
C PRO A 93 24.05 -6.26 -17.73
N LEU A 94 24.25 -6.95 -18.85
CA LEU A 94 23.68 -6.61 -20.15
C LEU A 94 22.28 -7.24 -20.20
N GLU A 95 21.26 -6.41 -20.03
CA GLU A 95 19.87 -6.83 -20.05
C GLU A 95 19.13 -6.21 -21.23
N ASP A 96 18.56 -7.06 -22.08
CA ASP A 96 17.59 -6.62 -23.09
C ASP A 96 16.27 -6.25 -22.41
N SER A 97 15.45 -5.40 -23.06
CA SER A 97 14.17 -4.92 -22.50
C SER A 97 13.24 -6.05 -22.05
N TRP A 98 13.30 -7.20 -22.72
CA TRP A 98 12.53 -8.38 -22.35
C TRP A 98 13.01 -9.03 -21.05
N ILE A 99 14.32 -9.15 -20.86
CA ILE A 99 14.92 -9.69 -19.62
C ILE A 99 14.59 -8.76 -18.45
N CYS A 100 14.67 -7.44 -18.68
CA CYS A 100 14.30 -6.44 -17.70
C CYS A 100 12.81 -6.57 -17.29
N ALA A 101 11.91 -6.79 -18.24
CA ALA A 101 10.48 -6.98 -17.98
C ALA A 101 10.17 -8.26 -17.18
N GLN A 102 11.03 -9.27 -17.25
CA GLN A 102 10.88 -10.53 -16.50
C GLN A 102 11.32 -10.44 -15.04
N HIS A 103 11.93 -9.33 -14.61
CA HIS A 103 12.28 -9.16 -13.21
C HIS A 103 11.05 -9.14 -12.32
N ALA A 104 11.12 -9.87 -11.20
CA ALA A 104 10.00 -10.02 -10.28
C ALA A 104 9.45 -8.67 -9.78
N PHE A 105 10.33 -7.69 -9.52
CA PHE A 105 9.88 -6.37 -9.08
C PHE A 105 9.05 -5.64 -10.14
N VAL A 106 9.36 -5.79 -11.44
CA VAL A 106 8.59 -5.18 -12.54
C VAL A 106 7.20 -5.79 -12.63
N CYS A 107 7.10 -7.13 -12.62
CA CYS A 107 5.80 -7.81 -12.64
C CYS A 107 4.94 -7.47 -11.42
N LEU A 108 5.54 -7.49 -10.22
CA LEU A 108 4.84 -7.12 -8.99
C LEU A 108 4.36 -5.67 -9.04
N ARG A 109 5.19 -4.76 -9.56
CA ARG A 109 4.83 -3.36 -9.72
C ARG A 109 3.68 -3.19 -10.68
N LEU A 110 3.71 -3.89 -11.81
CA LEU A 110 2.63 -3.83 -12.81
C LEU A 110 1.29 -4.27 -12.21
N ILE A 111 1.28 -5.39 -11.47
CA ILE A 111 0.08 -5.91 -10.81
C ILE A 111 -0.45 -4.89 -9.80
N GLY A 112 0.40 -4.43 -8.88
CA GLY A 112 -0.04 -3.53 -7.82
C GLY A 112 -0.45 -2.15 -8.34
N ASN A 113 0.24 -1.62 -9.33
CA ASN A 113 -0.10 -0.36 -9.97
C ASN A 113 -1.38 -0.43 -10.79
N THR A 114 -1.73 -1.59 -11.35
CA THR A 114 -2.96 -1.74 -12.14
C THR A 114 -4.16 -2.06 -11.24
N ALA A 115 -4.01 -2.97 -10.28
CA ALA A 115 -5.12 -3.42 -9.44
C ALA A 115 -5.61 -2.33 -8.47
N GLY A 116 -4.70 -1.48 -7.96
CA GLY A 116 -5.04 -0.45 -6.97
C GLY A 116 -6.05 0.57 -7.48
N PRO A 117 -5.77 1.26 -8.60
CA PRO A 117 -6.72 2.16 -9.25
C PRO A 117 -8.02 1.46 -9.63
N LEU A 118 -7.96 0.22 -10.13
CA LEU A 118 -9.17 -0.54 -10.48
C LEU A 118 -10.07 -0.72 -9.26
N PHE A 119 -9.53 -1.15 -8.12
CA PHE A 119 -10.32 -1.29 -6.89
C PHE A 119 -10.84 0.05 -6.38
N GLN A 120 -10.07 1.13 -6.48
CA GLN A 120 -10.53 2.46 -6.10
C GLN A 120 -11.66 2.98 -6.98
N VAL A 121 -11.61 2.74 -8.29
CA VAL A 121 -12.71 3.06 -9.21
C VAL A 121 -13.96 2.27 -8.85
N VAL A 122 -13.83 0.97 -8.56
CA VAL A 122 -14.97 0.13 -8.13
C VAL A 122 -15.55 0.65 -6.81
N ILE A 123 -14.73 1.04 -5.83
CA ILE A 123 -15.19 1.65 -4.58
C ILE A 123 -15.91 2.97 -4.87
N ALA A 124 -15.36 3.83 -5.73
CA ALA A 124 -15.97 5.10 -6.07
C ALA A 124 -17.35 4.93 -6.73
N ILE A 125 -17.48 3.96 -7.64
CA ILE A 125 -18.75 3.62 -8.29
C ILE A 125 -19.77 3.11 -7.27
N ASP A 126 -19.38 2.17 -6.39
CA ASP A 126 -20.26 1.64 -5.34
C ASP A 126 -20.80 2.76 -4.42
N ARG A 127 -19.92 3.70 -4.06
CA ARG A 127 -20.29 4.88 -3.27
C ARG A 127 -21.19 5.82 -4.05
N PHE A 128 -20.94 6.05 -5.33
CA PHE A 128 -21.77 6.91 -6.18
C PHE A 128 -23.20 6.37 -6.31
N ILE A 129 -23.35 5.08 -6.60
CA ILE A 129 -24.66 4.40 -6.69
C ILE A 129 -25.41 4.53 -5.35
N SER A 130 -24.71 4.36 -4.23
CA SER A 130 -25.28 4.50 -2.89
C SER A 130 -25.78 5.92 -2.59
N ILE A 131 -25.09 6.97 -3.08
CA ILE A 131 -25.52 8.38 -2.91
C ILE A 131 -26.79 8.64 -3.71
N SER A 132 -26.86 8.15 -4.95
CA SER A 132 -28.01 8.35 -5.83
C SER A 132 -29.28 7.67 -5.31
N GLY A 133 -29.16 6.63 -4.48
CA GLY A 133 -30.29 5.86 -3.95
C GLY A 133 -30.82 6.28 -2.57
N SER A 134 -30.09 7.06 -1.75
CA SER A 134 -30.50 7.35 -0.37
C SER A 134 -30.11 8.75 0.13
N SER A 135 -31.10 9.53 0.57
CA SER A 135 -30.95 10.93 1.04
C SER A 135 -30.53 11.08 2.50
N SER A 136 -30.47 9.99 3.28
CA SER A 136 -30.41 10.08 4.76
C SER A 136 -28.99 10.25 5.34
N ASN A 137 -27.91 9.99 4.60
CA ASN A 137 -26.54 10.02 5.15
C ASN A 137 -25.47 10.55 4.16
N VAL A 138 -25.85 11.56 3.38
CA VAL A 138 -25.07 12.12 2.27
C VAL A 138 -23.69 12.65 2.69
N ASN A 139 -23.53 13.16 3.92
CA ASN A 139 -22.28 13.79 4.36
C ASN A 139 -21.16 12.77 4.65
N LYS A 140 -21.49 11.64 5.31
CA LYS A 140 -20.53 10.53 5.54
C LYS A 140 -20.13 9.88 4.22
N LEU A 141 -21.07 9.79 3.29
CA LEU A 141 -20.88 9.19 1.99
C LEU A 141 -20.04 10.08 1.05
N LYS A 142 -20.24 11.41 1.12
CA LYS A 142 -19.39 12.41 0.45
C LYS A 142 -17.94 12.39 0.96
N GLN A 143 -17.72 12.28 2.26
CA GLN A 143 -16.37 12.16 2.82
C GLN A 143 -15.67 10.88 2.36
N ALA A 144 -16.37 9.74 2.37
CA ALA A 144 -15.83 8.48 1.87
C ALA A 144 -15.50 8.56 0.36
N ALA A 145 -16.37 9.17 -0.44
CA ALA A 145 -16.15 9.36 -1.88
C ALA A 145 -14.96 10.31 -2.17
N ALA A 146 -14.84 11.42 -1.43
CA ALA A 146 -13.72 12.34 -1.55
C ALA A 146 -12.38 11.66 -1.24
N VAL A 147 -12.38 10.74 -0.28
CA VAL A 147 -11.19 9.97 0.10
C VAL A 147 -10.81 8.96 -0.98
N SER A 148 -11.77 8.20 -1.50
CA SER A 148 -11.52 7.30 -2.63
C SER A 148 -11.00 8.05 -3.86
N PHE A 149 -11.47 9.29 -4.06
CA PHE A 149 -11.00 10.17 -5.14
C PHE A 149 -9.58 10.72 -4.90
N VAL A 150 -9.25 11.13 -3.66
CA VAL A 150 -7.90 11.57 -3.31
C VAL A 150 -6.89 10.43 -3.44
N SER A 151 -7.23 9.24 -2.93
CA SER A 151 -6.38 8.05 -3.10
C SER A 151 -6.26 7.66 -4.57
N PHE A 152 -7.32 7.81 -5.37
CA PHE A 152 -7.26 7.61 -6.83
C PHE A 152 -6.26 8.55 -7.51
N ILE A 153 -6.28 9.85 -7.21
CA ILE A 153 -5.31 10.80 -7.78
C ILE A 153 -3.88 10.41 -7.36
N LEU A 154 -3.69 10.11 -6.07
CA LEU A 154 -2.38 9.76 -5.52
C LEU A 154 -1.79 8.49 -6.12
N ILE A 155 -2.60 7.49 -6.47
CA ILE A 155 -2.14 6.25 -7.13
C ILE A 155 -2.03 6.43 -8.65
N SER A 156 -2.83 7.31 -9.26
CA SER A 156 -2.78 7.57 -10.70
C SER A 156 -1.49 8.28 -11.12
N ILE A 157 -0.97 9.18 -10.28
CA ILE A 157 0.25 9.96 -10.57
C ILE A 157 1.46 9.03 -10.84
N PRO A 158 1.75 8.01 -9.99
CA PRO A 158 2.78 7.03 -10.28
C PRO A 158 2.61 6.17 -11.52
N ASN A 159 1.38 5.97 -11.96
CA ASN A 159 1.11 5.18 -13.15
C ASN A 159 1.29 6.00 -14.41
N ILE A 160 0.86 7.27 -14.37
CA ILE A 160 1.05 8.20 -15.48
C ILE A 160 2.54 8.50 -15.67
N SER A 161 3.31 8.66 -14.59
CA SER A 161 4.76 8.90 -14.70
C SER A 161 5.51 7.75 -15.39
N ALA A 162 5.12 6.50 -15.12
CA ALA A 162 5.76 5.33 -15.72
C ALA A 162 5.48 5.24 -17.23
N ILE A 163 4.29 5.66 -17.67
CA ILE A 163 3.94 5.75 -19.10
C ILE A 163 4.65 6.94 -19.76
N LEU A 164 4.79 8.06 -19.03
CA LEU A 164 5.49 9.24 -19.50
C LEU A 164 6.98 8.97 -19.71
N GLU A 165 7.61 8.24 -18.79
CA GLU A 165 9.01 7.79 -18.89
C GLU A 165 9.26 6.95 -20.15
N ALA A 166 8.31 6.09 -20.52
CA ALA A 166 8.43 5.26 -21.71
C ALA A 166 8.36 6.06 -23.02
N ASN A 167 7.79 7.27 -23.01
CA ASN A 167 7.53 8.06 -24.23
C ASN A 167 8.28 9.40 -24.28
N LEU A 168 8.76 9.90 -23.15
CA LEU A 168 9.51 11.15 -23.03
C LEU A 168 10.77 10.86 -22.22
N HIS A 169 11.90 11.47 -22.57
CA HIS A 169 13.13 11.44 -21.76
C HIS A 169 12.91 12.21 -20.44
N VAL A 170 12.13 11.64 -19.53
CA VAL A 170 11.78 12.23 -18.25
C VAL A 170 13.00 12.22 -17.34
N ASN A 171 13.17 13.31 -16.58
CA ASN A 171 14.31 13.48 -15.68
C ASN A 171 14.28 12.42 -14.55
N ARG A 172 15.44 11.82 -14.24
CA ARG A 172 15.62 10.79 -13.19
C ARG A 172 15.06 11.23 -11.84
N VAL A 173 15.17 12.51 -11.51
CA VAL A 173 14.60 13.11 -10.29
C VAL A 173 13.08 12.93 -10.20
N PHE A 174 12.37 13.09 -11.31
CA PHE A 174 10.92 12.95 -11.35
C PHE A 174 10.48 11.50 -11.06
N LEU A 175 11.24 10.53 -11.55
CA LEU A 175 10.99 9.11 -11.28
C LEU A 175 11.13 8.80 -9.78
N HIS A 176 12.20 9.30 -9.16
CA HIS A 176 12.42 9.15 -7.72
C HIS A 176 11.34 9.82 -6.87
N LEU A 177 10.92 11.03 -7.23
CA LEU A 177 9.80 11.73 -6.59
C LEU A 177 8.51 10.93 -6.69
N THR A 178 8.30 10.28 -7.83
CA THR A 178 7.09 9.52 -8.08
C THR A 178 7.05 8.20 -7.30
N VAL A 179 8.19 7.50 -7.19
CA VAL A 179 8.34 6.34 -6.30
C VAL A 179 8.03 6.74 -4.86
N LEU A 180 8.55 7.88 -4.40
CA LEU A 180 8.33 8.39 -3.05
C LEU A 180 6.85 8.77 -2.82
N ALA A 181 6.21 9.43 -3.79
CA ALA A 181 4.80 9.78 -3.72
C ALA A 181 3.91 8.53 -3.63
N GLY A 182 4.21 7.49 -4.42
CA GLY A 182 3.53 6.20 -4.33
C GLY A 182 3.69 5.55 -2.95
N LEU A 183 4.91 5.50 -2.41
CA LEU A 183 5.18 5.01 -1.05
C LEU A 183 4.37 5.73 0.02
N LEU A 184 4.29 7.06 -0.07
CA LEU A 184 3.49 7.86 0.85
C LEU A 184 2.01 7.51 0.72
N ALA A 185 1.48 7.42 -0.50
CA ALA A 185 0.09 7.05 -0.75
C ALA A 185 -0.26 5.69 -0.11
N TYR A 186 0.55 4.64 -0.36
CA TYR A 186 0.33 3.31 0.19
C TYR A 186 0.38 3.26 1.72
N SER A 187 1.12 4.18 2.36
CA SER A 187 1.23 4.22 3.82
C SER A 187 0.04 4.93 4.50
N LEU A 188 -0.69 5.77 3.76
CA LEU A 188 -1.73 6.64 4.31
C LEU A 188 -3.08 5.93 4.46
N ASP A 189 -3.32 4.82 3.77
CA ASP A 189 -4.62 4.14 3.75
C ASP A 189 -5.09 3.75 5.16
N LEU A 190 -4.23 3.15 6.00
CA LEU A 190 -4.58 2.87 7.41
C LEU A 190 -4.99 4.14 8.18
N PHE A 191 -4.24 5.23 8.03
CA PHE A 191 -4.50 6.48 8.74
C PHE A 191 -5.79 7.13 8.29
N ILE A 192 -6.05 7.11 6.99
CA ILE A 192 -7.27 7.59 6.36
C ILE A 192 -8.47 6.78 6.89
N TYR A 193 -8.39 5.45 6.89
CA TYR A 193 -9.47 4.60 7.42
C TYR A 193 -9.72 4.82 8.92
N MET A 194 -8.66 5.02 9.72
CA MET A 194 -8.79 5.37 11.14
C MET A 194 -9.37 6.77 11.36
N ALA A 195 -9.07 7.74 10.49
CA ALA A 195 -9.58 9.10 10.62
C ALA A 195 -11.08 9.17 10.30
N ILE A 196 -11.55 8.42 9.30
CA ILE A 196 -12.91 8.53 8.76
C ILE A 196 -13.90 7.67 9.53
N SER A 197 -13.56 6.41 9.82
CA SER A 197 -14.50 5.48 10.43
C SER A 197 -14.26 5.42 11.93
N GLN A 198 -15.07 6.15 12.70
CA GLN A 198 -15.01 6.13 14.15
C GLN A 198 -15.24 4.72 14.71
N GLU A 199 -16.16 3.95 14.11
CA GLU A 199 -16.40 2.55 14.49
C GLU A 199 -15.19 1.66 14.21
N PHE A 200 -14.51 1.87 13.09
CA PHE A 200 -13.29 1.14 12.75
C PHE A 200 -12.15 1.52 13.71
N ARG A 201 -11.97 2.81 13.98
CA ARG A 201 -10.98 3.33 14.93
C ARG A 201 -11.14 2.73 16.31
N GLU A 202 -12.37 2.70 16.85
CA GLU A 202 -12.63 2.11 18.17
C GLU A 202 -12.29 0.61 18.22
N ARG A 203 -12.52 -0.13 17.13
CA ARG A 203 -12.19 -1.55 17.04
C ARG A 203 -10.71 -1.83 16.80
N VAL A 204 -10.02 -1.03 15.99
CA VAL A 204 -8.56 -1.09 15.80
C VAL A 204 -7.84 -0.76 17.10
N VAL A 205 -8.23 0.33 17.76
CA VAL A 205 -7.66 0.74 19.06
C VAL A 205 -7.94 -0.33 20.10
N ASN A 206 -9.12 -0.95 20.09
CA ASN A 206 -9.36 -2.12 20.92
C ASN A 206 -8.46 -3.30 20.49
N LEU A 207 -8.33 -3.69 19.23
CA LEU A 207 -7.48 -4.82 18.87
C LEU A 207 -5.99 -4.59 19.25
N LEU A 208 -5.48 -3.37 19.06
CA LEU A 208 -4.09 -3.00 19.32
C LEU A 208 -3.78 -2.71 20.80
N LEU A 209 -4.72 -2.14 21.56
CA LEU A 209 -4.54 -1.81 22.98
C LEU A 209 -5.18 -2.83 23.95
N CYS A 210 -5.99 -3.77 23.46
CA CYS A 210 -6.90 -4.59 24.28
C CYS A 210 -6.56 -6.09 24.26
N GLY A 211 -5.28 -6.40 24.46
CA GLY A 211 -4.92 -7.48 25.38
C GLY A 211 -5.29 -7.16 26.85
N ILE A 212 -5.70 -5.92 27.17
CA ILE A 212 -5.84 -5.44 28.57
C ILE A 212 -7.29 -5.11 29.00
N LYS A 213 -8.24 -4.86 28.10
CA LYS A 213 -9.60 -4.35 28.47
C LYS A 213 -10.78 -5.29 28.16
N SER A 214 -10.58 -6.41 27.47
CA SER A 214 -11.66 -7.35 27.11
C SER A 214 -12.33 -8.03 28.31
N TYR A 215 -11.70 -8.06 29.49
CA TYR A 215 -12.34 -8.56 30.70
C TYR A 215 -13.49 -7.66 31.21
N LYS A 216 -13.39 -6.33 31.01
CA LYS A 216 -14.24 -5.37 31.75
C LYS A 216 -15.61 -5.12 31.09
N ILE A 217 -15.72 -5.30 29.77
CA ILE A 217 -16.98 -5.13 29.04
C ILE A 217 -17.83 -6.41 29.10
N TRP A 218 -17.20 -7.59 29.07
CA TRP A 218 -17.92 -8.85 29.20
C TRP A 218 -18.57 -8.98 30.59
N SER A 219 -17.84 -8.67 31.68
CA SER A 219 -18.36 -8.67 33.06
C SER A 219 -19.59 -7.77 33.27
N LYS A 220 -19.63 -6.58 32.67
CA LYS A 220 -20.81 -5.68 32.79
C LYS A 220 -22.04 -6.20 32.04
N SER A 221 -21.85 -6.90 30.93
CA SER A 221 -22.96 -7.48 30.14
C SER A 221 -23.60 -8.69 30.83
N THR A 222 -22.81 -9.52 31.53
CA THR A 222 -23.31 -10.67 32.30
C THR A 222 -24.02 -10.24 33.59
N GLN A 223 -23.52 -9.22 34.28
CA GLN A 223 -24.15 -8.69 35.50
C GLN A 223 -25.52 -8.03 35.23
N SER A 224 -25.66 -7.34 34.09
CA SER A 224 -26.91 -6.68 33.71
C SER A 224 -28.00 -7.67 33.24
N ARG A 225 -27.60 -8.84 32.69
CA ARG A 225 -28.53 -9.93 32.38
C ARG A 225 -29.01 -10.68 33.62
N ALA A 226 -28.13 -10.94 34.59
CA ALA A 226 -28.49 -11.59 35.85
C ALA A 226 -29.48 -10.77 36.70
N ASN A 227 -29.37 -9.44 36.67
CA ASN A 227 -30.30 -8.56 37.40
C ASN A 227 -31.66 -8.39 36.71
N ARG A 228 -31.79 -8.66 35.40
CA ARG A 228 -33.10 -8.68 34.71
C ARG A 228 -33.87 -9.98 34.88
N SER A 229 -33.18 -11.10 35.11
CA SER A 229 -33.87 -12.38 35.36
C SER A 229 -34.45 -12.48 36.78
N GLN A 230 -33.97 -11.69 37.74
CA GLN A 230 -34.52 -11.66 39.11
C GLN A 230 -35.74 -10.73 39.27
N THR A 231 -35.92 -9.74 38.38
CA THR A 231 -37.06 -8.82 38.42
C THR A 231 -38.28 -9.29 37.61
N ALA A 232 -38.15 -10.35 36.82
CA ALA A 232 -39.24 -10.93 36.02
C ALA A 232 -40.05 -12.03 36.75
N PHE A 233 -39.71 -12.34 38.00
CA PHE A 233 -40.36 -13.39 38.82
C PHE A 233 -40.84 -12.89 40.20
N LYS A 234 -41.09 -11.59 40.34
CA LYS A 234 -41.77 -11.00 41.51
C LYS A 234 -43.05 -10.32 41.09
#